data_AF-A0A7S1NZG1-F1
#
_entry.id   AF-A0A7S1NZG1-F1
#
_cell.length_a   1.000
_cell.length_b   1.000
_cell.length_c   1.000
_cell.angle_alpha   90.00
_cell.angle_beta   90.00
_cell.angle_gamma   90.00
#
_symmetry.space_group_name_H-M   'P 1'
#
loop_
_entity.id
_entity.type
_entity.pdbx_description
1 polymer ?
#
loop_
_entity_poly.entity_id
_entity_poly.type
_entity_poly.pdbx_seq_one_letter_code
_entity_poly.pdbx_strand_id
1 'polypeptide(L)'
;VRYHRLAFADLLGSDSGVLRQKLDELQQMLSDGRLQALPLRAFDVDTNQATKNGRSGVAAAFQCLQEAQHIGSVIVRFPTCFGSSRMLHGGSLNGVHVITGGVGGLGLVVARWLVSEGVKSIVLVSRRGAPPAQT
;
A
#
# COMPACT_ATOMS: atom_id res chain seq x y z
N VAL A 1 35.57 -22.22 -13.93
CA VAL A 1 34.64 -21.19 -13.40
C VAL A 1 33.22 -21.64 -13.69
N ARG A 2 32.33 -21.68 -12.69
CA ARG A 2 30.94 -22.12 -12.84
C ARG A 2 30.04 -20.87 -12.74
N TYR A 3 29.23 -20.60 -13.76
CA TYR A 3 28.33 -19.45 -13.79
C TYR A 3 26.94 -19.85 -13.29
N HIS A 4 26.40 -19.05 -12.38
CA HIS A 4 25.03 -19.21 -11.88
C HIS A 4 24.19 -18.02 -12.35
N ARG A 5 23.17 -18.28 -13.16
CA ARG A 5 22.21 -17.27 -13.59
C ARG A 5 21.14 -17.12 -12.51
N LEU A 6 21.02 -15.94 -11.94
CA LEU A 6 19.97 -15.60 -10.99
C LEU A 6 19.01 -14.62 -11.66
N ALA A 7 17.83 -15.12 -12.03
CA ALA A 7 16.74 -14.32 -12.56
C ALA A 7 15.54 -14.48 -11.62
N PHE A 8 15.32 -13.46 -10.77
CA PHE A 8 14.29 -13.53 -9.73
C PHE A 8 12.87 -13.60 -10.31
N ALA A 9 12.65 -13.00 -11.48
CA ALA A 9 11.37 -13.08 -12.18
C ALA A 9 10.97 -14.51 -12.55
N ASP A 10 11.94 -15.33 -12.97
CA ASP A 10 11.70 -16.73 -13.33
C ASP A 10 11.37 -17.58 -12.09
N LEU A 11 12.00 -17.27 -10.96
CA LEU A 11 11.70 -17.86 -9.65
C LEU A 11 10.28 -17.53 -9.17
N LEU A 12 9.83 -16.29 -9.36
CA LEU A 12 8.49 -15.85 -8.97
C LEU A 12 7.38 -16.51 -9.80
N GLY A 13 7.62 -16.79 -11.08
CA GLY A 13 6.63 -17.37 -11.98
C GLY A 13 6.49 -18.90 -11.91
N SER A 14 7.53 -19.61 -11.46
CA SER A 14 7.63 -21.06 -11.63
C SER A 14 7.39 -21.88 -10.37
N ASP A 15 7.71 -21.34 -9.17
CA ASP A 15 7.66 -22.13 -7.93
C ASP A 15 7.39 -21.27 -6.68
N SER A 16 6.11 -21.12 -6.34
CA SER A 16 5.65 -20.36 -5.18
C SER A 16 6.11 -20.96 -3.83
N GLY A 17 6.46 -22.25 -3.80
CA GLY A 17 6.98 -22.92 -2.60
C GLY A 17 8.38 -22.46 -2.23
N VAL A 18 9.26 -22.34 -3.22
CA VAL A 18 10.64 -21.85 -3.02
C VAL A 18 10.65 -20.39 -2.59
N LEU A 19 9.80 -19.55 -3.22
CA LEU A 19 9.64 -18.16 -2.80
C LEU A 19 9.18 -18.05 -1.35
N ARG A 20 8.18 -18.85 -0.96
CA ARG A 20 7.65 -18.87 0.41
C ARG A 20 8.73 -19.25 1.41
N GLN A 21 9.46 -20.32 1.16
CA GLN A 21 10.58 -20.74 2.00
C GLN A 21 11.63 -19.63 2.16
N LYS A 22 11.95 -18.93 1.05
CA LYS A 22 12.92 -17.82 1.07
C LYS A 22 12.39 -16.58 1.81
N LEU A 23 11.09 -16.29 1.71
CA LEU A 23 10.44 -15.22 2.47
C LEU A 23 10.39 -15.55 3.97
N ASP A 24 10.11 -16.80 4.33
CA ASP A 24 10.13 -17.25 5.74
C ASP A 24 11.54 -17.11 6.33
N GLU A 25 12.58 -17.46 5.56
CA GLU A 25 13.99 -17.25 5.94
C GLU A 25 14.32 -15.76 6.15
N LEU A 26 13.88 -14.89 5.23
CA LEU A 26 14.05 -13.44 5.36
C LEU A 26 13.28 -12.87 6.56
N GLN A 27 12.07 -13.35 6.83
CA GLN A 27 11.28 -12.94 7.99
C GLN A 27 12.02 -13.29 9.29
N GLN A 28 12.54 -14.52 9.40
CA GLN A 28 13.31 -14.94 10.57
C GLN A 28 14.55 -14.05 10.77
N MET A 29 15.31 -13.79 9.70
CA MET A 29 16.49 -12.92 9.76
C MET A 29 16.14 -11.47 10.15
N LEU A 30 14.97 -10.98 9.75
CA LEU A 30 14.48 -9.66 10.15
C LEU A 30 14.09 -9.65 11.63
N SER A 31 13.38 -10.68 12.10
CA SER A 31 13.00 -10.84 13.52
C SER A 31 14.22 -10.96 14.44
N ASP A 32 15.27 -11.62 13.98
CA ASP A 32 16.54 -11.76 14.70
C ASP A 32 17.41 -10.48 14.64
N GLY A 33 16.93 -9.42 13.96
CA GLY A 33 17.65 -8.14 13.83
C GLY A 33 18.90 -8.19 12.93
N ARG A 34 19.09 -9.29 12.19
CA ARG A 34 20.25 -9.50 11.30
C ARG A 34 20.13 -8.74 9.98
N LEU A 35 18.92 -8.31 9.64
CA LEU A 35 18.64 -7.45 8.49
C LEU A 35 18.22 -6.08 9.00
N GLN A 36 18.97 -5.05 8.64
CA GLN A 36 18.60 -3.66 8.86
C GLN A 36 18.06 -3.06 7.56
N ALA A 37 17.05 -2.20 7.69
CA ALA A 37 16.50 -1.48 6.55
C ALA A 37 17.60 -0.60 5.92
N LEU A 38 17.70 -0.67 4.60
CA LEU A 38 18.58 0.22 3.84
C LEU A 38 18.04 1.66 3.93
N PRO A 39 18.90 2.69 3.79
CA PRO A 39 18.46 4.07 3.69
C PRO A 39 17.38 4.23 2.62
N LEU A 40 16.31 4.96 2.96
CA LEU A 40 15.14 5.17 2.12
C LEU A 40 15.07 6.63 1.68
N ARG A 41 14.91 6.87 0.38
CA ARG A 41 14.62 8.20 -0.16
C ARG A 41 13.19 8.26 -0.68
N ALA A 42 12.31 8.89 0.09
CA ALA A 42 10.88 8.92 -0.16
C ALA A 42 10.44 10.18 -0.93
N PHE A 43 9.52 10.00 -1.89
CA PHE A 43 8.91 11.06 -2.70
C PHE A 43 7.39 10.92 -2.66
N ASP A 44 6.66 11.99 -2.33
CA ASP A 44 5.20 11.96 -2.32
C ASP A 44 4.59 12.07 -3.72
N VAL A 45 3.54 11.30 -3.96
CA VAL A 45 2.68 11.43 -5.14
C VAL A 45 1.74 12.61 -4.93
N ASP A 46 2.28 13.82 -4.97
CA ASP A 46 1.46 15.02 -5.02
C ASP A 46 1.26 15.41 -6.48
N THR A 47 0.07 15.18 -7.02
CA THR A 47 -0.29 15.56 -8.41
C THR A 47 -0.58 17.05 -8.55
N ASN A 48 -0.84 17.76 -7.45
CA ASN A 48 -1.34 19.14 -7.46
C ASN A 48 -0.43 20.19 -6.78
N GLN A 49 0.64 19.78 -6.09
CA GLN A 49 1.61 20.75 -5.56
C GLN A 49 2.69 21.03 -6.61
N ALA A 50 2.41 22.02 -7.46
CA ALA A 50 3.44 22.79 -8.14
C ALA A 50 4.29 23.49 -7.07
N THR A 51 5.25 22.78 -6.51
CA THR A 51 6.28 23.38 -5.66
C THR A 51 6.96 24.47 -6.49
N LYS A 52 7.35 25.59 -5.87
CA LYS A 52 8.00 26.75 -6.51
C LYS A 52 9.25 26.42 -7.36
N ASN A 53 9.73 25.17 -7.35
CA ASN A 53 10.83 24.64 -8.15
C ASN A 53 10.45 23.48 -9.11
N GLY A 54 9.16 23.17 -9.31
CA GLY A 54 8.66 22.27 -10.38
C GLY A 54 9.00 20.78 -10.27
N ARG A 55 9.45 20.27 -9.11
CA ARG A 55 10.03 18.91 -8.96
C ARG A 55 9.34 18.04 -7.90
N SER A 56 8.01 18.06 -7.82
CA SER A 56 7.27 17.18 -6.92
C SER A 56 6.70 15.97 -7.67
N GLY A 57 6.65 14.81 -7.02
CA GLY A 57 6.00 13.61 -7.57
C GLY A 57 6.91 12.50 -8.06
N VAL A 58 6.31 11.57 -8.78
CA VAL A 58 6.93 10.36 -9.33
C VAL A 58 8.12 10.69 -10.25
N ALA A 59 8.04 11.78 -11.02
CA ALA A 59 9.10 12.21 -11.92
C ALA A 59 10.41 12.53 -11.18
N ALA A 60 10.33 13.17 -10.02
CA ALA A 60 11.51 13.48 -9.20
C ALA A 60 12.17 12.21 -8.64
N ALA A 61 11.38 11.17 -8.35
CA ALA A 61 11.90 9.87 -7.95
C ALA A 61 12.68 9.19 -9.09
N PHE A 62 12.13 9.18 -10.32
CA PHE A 62 12.83 8.66 -11.49
C PHE A 62 14.08 9.47 -11.82
N GLN A 63 14.03 10.79 -11.68
CA GLN A 63 15.20 11.63 -11.87
C GLN A 63 16.30 11.33 -10.83
N CYS A 64 15.93 11.18 -9.56
CA CYS A 64 16.86 10.75 -8.51
C CYS A 64 17.50 9.37 -8.81
N LEU A 65 16.74 8.49 -9.46
CA LEU A 65 17.23 7.19 -9.91
C LEU A 65 18.22 7.34 -11.07
N GLN A 66 17.90 8.17 -12.07
CA GLN A 66 18.76 8.47 -13.23
C GLN A 66 20.06 9.18 -12.85
N GLU A 67 20.00 10.11 -11.89
CA GLU A 67 21.16 10.86 -11.42
C GLU A 67 22.10 10.03 -10.53
N ALA A 68 21.73 8.79 -10.18
CA ALA A 68 22.47 7.91 -9.27
C ALA A 68 22.78 8.53 -7.88
N GLN A 69 22.01 9.55 -7.48
CA GLN A 69 22.16 10.24 -6.19
C GLN A 69 21.39 9.56 -5.05
N HIS A 70 21.22 8.24 -5.10
CA HIS A 70 20.52 7.49 -4.05
C HIS A 70 21.38 6.32 -3.57
N ILE A 71 21.45 6.19 -2.25
CA ILE A 71 21.99 5.00 -1.58
C ILE A 71 20.80 4.27 -0.98
N GLY A 72 20.64 2.99 -1.29
CA GLY A 72 19.52 2.19 -0.85
C GLY A 72 18.29 2.32 -1.76
N SER A 73 17.10 2.45 -1.18
CA SER A 73 15.85 2.32 -1.92
C SER A 73 15.16 3.67 -2.15
N VAL A 74 14.78 3.94 -3.40
CA VAL A 74 13.93 5.06 -3.78
C VAL A 74 12.47 4.64 -3.66
N ILE A 75 11.69 5.36 -2.85
CA ILE A 75 10.29 5.03 -2.53
C ILE A 75 9.37 6.13 -3.03
N VAL A 76 8.28 5.74 -3.68
CA VAL A 76 7.19 6.64 -4.06
C VAL A 76 6.02 6.40 -3.11
N ARG A 77 5.65 7.42 -2.33
CA ARG A 77 4.56 7.35 -1.36
C ARG A 77 3.27 7.81 -2.00
N PHE A 78 2.33 6.88 -2.09
CA PHE A 78 0.97 7.21 -2.47
C PHE A 78 0.21 7.68 -1.23
N PRO A 79 -0.52 8.81 -1.28
CA PRO A 79 -1.43 9.17 -0.22
C PRO A 79 -2.53 8.11 -0.16
N THR A 80 -2.33 7.12 0.70
CA THR A 80 -3.36 6.15 1.03
C THR A 80 -4.18 6.76 2.16
N CYS A 81 -5.45 7.08 1.88
CA CYS A 81 -6.42 7.39 2.94
C CYS A 81 -6.63 6.20 3.90
N PHE A 82 -6.13 5.02 3.52
CA PHE A 82 -6.11 3.78 4.31
C PHE A 82 -4.87 3.61 5.23
N GLY A 83 -3.99 4.62 5.31
CA GLY A 83 -2.70 4.52 6.01
C GLY A 83 -2.59 5.25 7.34
N SER A 84 -3.62 5.98 7.77
CA SER A 84 -3.59 6.56 9.11
C SER A 84 -4.11 5.56 10.12
N SER A 85 -3.18 4.89 10.81
CA SER A 85 -3.38 4.36 12.18
C SER A 85 -4.01 5.40 13.12
N ARG A 86 -4.10 6.68 12.71
CA ARG A 86 -4.89 7.72 13.35
C ARG A 86 -6.41 7.51 13.31
N MET A 87 -7.01 6.70 12.41
CA MET A 87 -8.39 6.23 12.62
C MET A 87 -8.47 5.15 13.71
N LEU A 88 -7.40 4.36 13.89
CA LEU A 88 -7.32 3.31 14.91
C LEU A 88 -6.87 3.85 16.30
N HIS A 89 -6.18 5.00 16.35
CA HIS A 89 -5.59 5.58 17.56
C HIS A 89 -6.08 7.01 17.90
N GLY A 90 -7.26 7.45 17.42
CA GLY A 90 -7.84 8.71 17.91
C GLY A 90 -8.79 9.46 16.99
N GLY A 91 -9.01 8.98 15.77
CA GLY A 91 -10.16 9.38 14.96
C GLY A 91 -11.38 8.78 15.62
N SER A 92 -12.23 9.62 16.20
CA SER A 92 -13.48 9.15 16.81
C SER A 92 -14.29 8.38 15.78
N LEU A 93 -14.31 7.04 15.88
CA LEU A 93 -15.23 6.17 15.14
C LEU A 93 -16.70 6.46 15.50
N ASN A 94 -16.93 7.31 16.51
CA ASN A 94 -18.22 7.93 16.81
C ASN A 94 -18.48 9.04 15.79
N GLY A 95 -18.89 8.64 14.59
CA GLY A 95 -19.25 9.54 13.50
C GLY A 95 -20.00 8.79 12.40
N VAL A 96 -20.65 9.52 11.50
CA VAL A 96 -21.33 8.95 10.33
C VAL A 96 -20.34 8.82 9.18
N HIS A 97 -20.12 7.60 8.70
CA HIS A 97 -19.15 7.30 7.64
C HIS A 97 -19.88 7.08 6.31
N VAL A 98 -19.53 7.84 5.28
CA VAL A 98 -20.21 7.78 3.97
C VAL A 98 -19.37 7.03 2.95
N ILE A 99 -19.94 6.00 2.33
CA ILE A 99 -19.31 5.21 1.26
C ILE A 99 -20.05 5.47 -0.05
N THR A 100 -19.40 6.12 -1.00
CA THR A 100 -19.92 6.30 -2.36
C THR A 100 -19.67 5.03 -3.18
N GLY A 101 -20.66 4.61 -3.97
CA GLY A 101 -20.66 3.28 -4.58
C GLY A 101 -20.80 2.14 -3.56
N GLY A 102 -21.33 2.43 -2.35
CA GLY A 102 -21.31 1.52 -1.20
C GLY A 102 -22.06 0.19 -1.38
N VAL A 103 -22.93 0.09 -2.39
CA VAL A 103 -23.66 -1.14 -2.72
C VAL A 103 -22.94 -2.03 -3.75
N GLY A 104 -21.82 -1.58 -4.30
CA GLY A 104 -20.99 -2.40 -5.20
C GLY A 104 -20.16 -3.42 -4.42
N GLY A 105 -19.52 -4.36 -5.14
CA GLY A 105 -18.71 -5.42 -4.51
C GLY A 105 -17.63 -4.86 -3.57
N LEU A 106 -16.86 -3.88 -4.02
CA LEU A 106 -15.82 -3.25 -3.19
C LEU A 106 -16.42 -2.42 -2.03
N GLY A 107 -17.51 -1.69 -2.30
CA GLY A 107 -18.17 -0.85 -1.29
C GLY A 107 -18.69 -1.66 -0.10
N LEU A 108 -19.25 -2.84 -0.35
CA LEU A 108 -19.71 -3.76 0.69
C LEU A 108 -18.57 -4.39 1.50
N VAL A 109 -17.45 -4.73 0.83
CA VAL A 109 -16.26 -5.25 1.53
C VAL A 109 -15.70 -4.20 2.49
N VAL A 110 -15.59 -2.95 2.04
CA VAL A 110 -15.15 -1.83 2.88
C VAL A 110 -16.14 -1.55 4.00
N ALA A 111 -17.45 -1.58 3.73
CA ALA A 111 -18.47 -1.43 4.77
C ALA A 111 -18.36 -2.49 5.87
N ARG A 112 -18.17 -3.76 5.48
CA ARG A 112 -17.98 -4.87 6.43
C ARG A 112 -16.75 -4.69 7.29
N TRP A 113 -15.65 -4.25 6.69
CA TRP A 113 -14.42 -3.95 7.43
C TRP A 113 -14.61 -2.79 8.41
N LEU A 114 -15.29 -1.70 8.02
CA LEU A 114 -15.58 -0.58 8.94
C LEU A 114 -16.45 -1.00 10.13
N VAL A 115 -17.39 -1.92 9.92
CA VAL A 115 -18.17 -2.53 11.03
C VAL A 115 -17.27 -3.34 11.95
N SER A 116 -16.32 -4.14 11.41
CA SER A 116 -15.39 -4.91 12.25
C SER A 116 -14.44 -4.03 13.06
N GLU A 117 -14.14 -2.82 12.57
CA GLU A 117 -13.36 -1.82 13.31
C GLU A 117 -14.19 -1.05 14.36
N GLY A 118 -15.50 -1.28 14.45
CA GLY A 118 -16.38 -0.70 15.48
C GLY A 118 -17.13 0.57 15.06
N VAL A 119 -17.18 0.89 13.76
CA VAL A 119 -18.03 1.97 13.25
C VAL A 119 -19.50 1.60 13.39
N LYS A 120 -20.27 2.47 14.07
CA LYS A 120 -21.69 2.25 14.35
C LYS A 120 -22.64 2.84 13.31
N SER A 121 -22.19 3.84 12.56
CA SER A 121 -23.02 4.60 11.62
C SER A 121 -22.35 4.68 10.25
N ILE A 122 -22.90 3.93 9.28
CA ILE A 122 -22.42 3.88 7.90
C ILE A 122 -23.56 4.24 6.93
N VAL A 123 -23.29 5.14 5.99
CA VAL A 123 -24.20 5.54 4.91
C VAL A 123 -23.65 5.02 3.59
N LEU A 124 -24.38 4.12 2.94
CA LEU A 124 -24.02 3.60 1.62
C LEU A 124 -24.75 4.40 0.54
N VAL A 125 -23.99 5.14 -0.26
CA VAL A 125 -24.52 5.94 -1.37
C VAL A 125 -24.35 5.18 -2.68
N SER A 126 -25.42 4.99 -3.43
CA SER A 126 -25.39 4.38 -4.74
C SER A 126 -26.36 5.05 -5.70
N ARG A 127 -25.97 5.12 -6.98
CA ARG A 127 -26.85 5.60 -8.06
C ARG A 127 -27.91 4.58 -8.47
N ARG A 128 -27.69 3.29 -8.21
CA ARG A 128 -28.57 2.19 -8.67
C ARG A 128 -29.46 1.60 -7.55
N GLY A 129 -29.49 2.22 -6.37
CA GLY A 129 -30.26 1.71 -5.22
C GLY A 129 -29.59 0.53 -4.52
N ALA A 130 -30.35 -0.19 -3.68
CA ALA A 130 -29.87 -1.30 -2.85
C ALA A 130 -29.30 -2.46 -3.68
N PRO A 131 -28.26 -3.17 -3.20
CA PRO A 131 -27.80 -4.39 -3.87
C PRO A 131 -28.92 -5.44 -3.83
N PRO A 132 -29.01 -6.33 -4.82
CA PRO A 132 -29.95 -7.45 -4.73
C PRO A 132 -29.71 -8.18 -3.42
N ALA A 133 -30.76 -8.37 -2.63
CA ALA A 133 -30.70 -9.18 -1.42
C ALA A 133 -30.15 -10.56 -1.84
N GLN A 134 -29.02 -10.97 -1.26
CA GLN A 134 -28.50 -12.31 -1.48
C GLN A 134 -29.48 -13.29 -0.81
N THR A 135 -30.18 -14.07 -1.63
CA THR A 135 -30.80 -15.35 -1.25
C THR A 135 -29.71 -16.39 -1.06
#